data_AF-A0A3D1CZ90-F1
#
_entry.id   AF-A0A3D1CZ90-F1
#
_cell.length_a   1.000
_cell.length_b   1.000
_cell.length_c   1.000
_cell.angle_alpha   90.00
_cell.angle_beta   90.00
_cell.angle_gamma   90.00
#
_symmetry.space_group_name_H-M   'P 1'
#
loop_
_entity.id
_entity.type
_entity.pdbx_description
1 polymer ?
#
loop_
_entity_poly.entity_id
_entity_poly.type
_entity_poly.pdbx_seq_one_letter_code
_entity_poly.pdbx_strand_id
1 'polypeptide(L)'
;MKPNMQDKDFLSDDLFVYWRIHPTEELTAFWDKLISENEHLREPFQAAIAEFDKIRQGQYLCRFDEDAMFRELQGRISQRRKRKLRVLYASSAAAILLLTLITLLYTYTPKEAFPDTQITSIGEVMNQNKVQLITGNQVVDMENNATVQLSEKKNAVIRDSLSQKEIDLKDHQTNRLIVPFGKRSSLLLADGSVVYVNSGTELEFPSAFSGKTREIGVKGEIFIEVTK
;
A
#
# COMPACT_ATOMS: atom_id res chain seq x y z
N MET A 1 68.60 -0.21 42.04
CA MET A 1 69.45 0.34 40.96
C MET A 1 69.10 1.83 40.90
N LYS A 2 69.93 2.70 41.48
CA LYS A 2 69.69 4.16 41.46
C LYS A 2 70.09 4.66 40.06
N PRO A 3 69.17 5.16 39.23
CA PRO A 3 69.56 5.81 38.00
C PRO A 3 70.05 7.23 38.34
N ASN A 4 71.14 7.63 37.69
CA ASN A 4 71.65 9.00 37.71
C ASN A 4 70.52 10.00 37.42
N MET A 5 70.05 10.68 38.46
CA MET A 5 69.00 11.70 38.45
C MET A 5 69.65 13.05 38.17
N GLN A 6 70.03 13.33 36.93
CA GLN A 6 70.64 14.63 36.59
C GLN A 6 69.88 15.43 35.52
N ASP A 7 68.91 14.83 34.85
CA ASP A 7 67.95 15.55 33.99
C ASP A 7 66.67 14.70 33.86
N LYS A 8 65.66 14.95 34.70
CA LYS A 8 64.30 14.49 34.40
C LYS A 8 63.70 15.49 33.42
N ASP A 9 63.57 15.08 32.16
CA ASP A 9 62.71 15.79 31.22
C ASP A 9 61.25 15.56 31.62
N PHE A 10 60.68 16.51 32.37
CA PHE A 10 59.30 16.44 32.87
C PHE A 10 58.28 16.34 31.73
N LEU A 11 58.59 16.85 30.53
CA LEU A 11 57.69 16.75 29.38
C LEU A 11 57.61 15.32 28.81
N SER A 12 58.61 14.49 29.11
CA SER A 12 58.62 13.07 28.77
C SER A 12 58.00 12.18 29.85
N ASP A 13 57.58 12.74 30.99
CA ASP A 13 56.94 12.00 32.07
C ASP A 13 55.42 11.98 31.87
N ASP A 14 54.88 10.81 31.55
CA ASP A 14 53.44 10.58 31.35
C ASP A 14 52.60 11.07 32.55
N LEU A 15 53.12 10.92 33.77
CA LEU A 15 52.41 11.34 34.99
C LEU A 15 52.35 12.87 35.10
N PHE A 16 53.42 13.56 34.68
CA PHE A 16 53.47 15.02 34.66
C PHE A 16 52.50 15.56 33.61
N VAL A 17 52.54 15.02 32.38
CA VAL A 17 51.63 15.42 31.30
C VAL A 17 50.18 15.16 31.70
N TYR A 18 49.90 13.99 32.29
CA TYR A 18 48.56 13.64 32.77
C TYR A 18 48.05 14.62 33.83
N TRP A 19 48.88 14.96 34.82
CA TRP A 19 48.53 15.97 35.84
C TRP A 19 48.24 17.36 35.24
N ARG A 20 49.01 17.78 34.23
CA ARG A 20 48.80 19.07 33.55
C ARG A 20 47.49 19.14 32.75
N ILE A 21 47.01 18.01 32.24
CA ILE A 21 45.72 17.91 31.54
C ILE A 21 44.57 17.76 32.55
N HIS A 22 44.77 16.97 33.61
CA HIS A 22 43.77 16.61 34.62
C HIS A 22 44.31 16.79 36.05
N PRO A 23 44.35 18.02 36.58
CA PRO A 23 44.85 18.26 37.93
C PRO A 23 43.89 17.69 38.97
N THR A 24 44.40 16.81 39.83
CA THR A 24 43.71 16.31 41.03
C THR A 24 44.46 16.74 42.29
N GLU A 25 43.77 16.78 43.43
CA GLU A 25 44.39 17.16 44.71
C GLU A 25 45.54 16.21 45.10
N GLU A 26 45.38 14.91 44.87
CA GLU A 26 46.40 13.89 45.17
C GLU A 26 47.67 14.05 44.32
N LEU A 27 47.52 14.31 43.01
CA LEU A 27 48.66 14.52 42.11
C LEU A 27 49.37 15.83 42.41
N THR A 28 48.61 16.88 42.75
CA THR A 28 49.19 18.18 43.12
C THR A 28 50.02 18.04 44.40
N ALA A 29 49.49 17.36 45.42
CA ALA A 29 50.23 17.06 46.64
C ALA A 29 51.48 16.20 46.40
N PHE A 30 51.42 15.24 45.47
CA PHE A 30 52.56 14.42 45.08
C PHE A 30 53.69 15.26 44.46
N TRP A 31 53.38 16.12 43.49
CA TRP A 31 54.38 16.97 42.83
C TRP A 31 54.92 18.05 43.78
N ASP A 32 54.07 18.66 44.61
CA ASP A 32 54.50 19.63 45.62
C ASP A 32 55.48 19.01 46.63
N LYS A 33 55.17 17.79 47.08
CA LYS A 33 56.07 17.02 47.94
C LYS A 33 57.39 16.71 47.24
N LEU A 34 57.34 16.24 45.99
CA LEU A 34 58.54 15.90 45.21
C LEU A 34 59.48 17.10 45.03
N ILE A 35 58.93 18.28 44.75
CA ILE A 35 59.70 19.52 44.61
C ILE A 35 60.22 20.02 45.96
N SER A 36 59.46 19.85 47.05
CA SER A 36 59.91 20.20 48.39
C SER A 36 61.10 19.34 48.87
N GLU A 37 61.15 18.07 48.48
CA GLU A 37 62.24 17.15 48.80
C GLU A 37 63.47 17.34 47.88
N ASN A 38 63.27 17.94 46.70
CA ASN A 38 64.30 18.08 45.66
C ASN A 38 64.34 19.50 45.11
N GLU A 39 64.93 20.43 45.86
CA GLU A 39 64.95 21.85 45.50
C GLU A 39 65.64 22.14 44.15
N HIS A 40 66.63 21.33 43.77
CA HIS A 40 67.33 21.44 42.48
C HIS A 40 66.44 21.15 41.26
N LEU A 41 65.30 20.48 41.43
CA LEU A 41 64.36 20.17 40.34
C LEU A 41 63.34 21.28 40.10
N ARG A 42 63.34 22.33 40.93
CA ARG A 42 62.35 23.41 40.85
C ARG A 42 62.43 24.20 39.55
N GLU A 43 63.65 24.53 39.12
CA GLU A 43 63.90 25.26 37.88
C GLU A 43 63.45 24.48 36.63
N PRO A 44 63.89 23.22 36.42
CA PRO A 44 63.43 22.44 35.26
C PRO A 44 61.92 22.14 35.31
N PHE A 45 61.33 21.99 36.50
CA PHE A 45 59.88 21.80 36.65
C PHE A 45 59.09 23.02 36.18
N GLN A 46 59.51 24.23 36.56
CA GLN A 46 58.88 25.46 36.10
C GLN A 46 59.07 25.69 34.60
N ALA A 47 60.25 25.37 34.06
CA ALA A 47 60.53 25.43 32.63
C ALA A 47 59.58 24.52 31.83
N ALA A 48 59.40 23.28 32.29
CA ALA A 48 58.48 22.32 31.67
C ALA A 48 57.01 22.78 31.71
N ILE A 49 56.57 23.39 32.82
CA ILE A 49 55.23 23.99 32.90
C ILE A 49 55.06 25.09 31.85
N ALA A 50 56.03 26.00 31.75
CA ALA A 50 55.97 27.11 30.80
C ALA A 50 55.98 26.63 29.34
N GLU A 51 56.73 25.56 29.02
CA GLU A 51 56.76 24.95 27.70
C GLU A 51 55.45 24.21 27.37
N PHE A 52 54.91 23.44 28.31
CA PHE A 52 53.60 22.81 28.17
C PHE A 52 52.50 23.85 27.91
N ASP A 53 52.52 24.97 28.62
CA ASP A 53 51.53 26.04 28.46
C ASP A 53 51.64 26.74 27.09
N LYS A 54 52.85 26.90 26.54
CA LYS A 54 53.05 27.39 25.16
C LYS A 54 52.44 26.43 24.14
N ILE A 55 52.66 25.11 24.29
CA ILE A 55 52.11 24.09 23.39
C ILE A 55 50.58 24.07 23.48
N ARG A 56 50.03 24.11 24.70
CA ARG A 56 48.59 24.11 24.96
C ARG A 56 47.92 25.36 24.40
N GLN A 57 48.51 26.55 24.59
CA GLN A 57 47.97 27.80 24.03
C GLN A 57 48.05 27.80 22.49
N GLY A 58 49.11 27.23 21.91
CA GLY A 58 49.23 27.04 20.45
C GLY A 58 48.16 26.12 19.86
N GLN A 59 47.75 25.08 20.57
CA GLN A 59 46.65 24.18 20.17
C GLN A 59 45.26 24.85 20.27
N TYR A 60 45.05 25.79 21.18
CA TYR A 60 43.78 26.53 21.31
C TYR A 60 43.59 27.67 20.29
N LEU A 61 44.63 28.07 19.55
CA LEU A 61 44.50 29.05 18.47
C LEU A 61 43.82 28.49 17.22
N CYS A 62 43.67 27.16 17.10
CA CYS A 62 42.58 26.57 16.32
C CYS A 62 41.28 26.72 17.11
N ARG A 63 40.79 27.96 17.20
CA ARG A 63 39.42 28.27 17.60
C ARG A 63 38.52 27.47 16.66
N PHE A 64 38.07 26.30 17.11
CA PHE A 64 36.94 25.64 16.48
C PHE A 64 35.81 26.65 16.53
N ASP A 65 35.51 27.27 15.40
CA ASP A 65 34.36 28.14 15.24
C ASP A 65 33.14 27.21 15.28
N GLU A 66 32.77 26.81 16.50
CA GLU A 66 31.60 25.96 16.78
C GLU A 66 30.37 26.54 16.07
N ASP A 67 30.27 27.87 15.99
CA ASP A 67 29.19 28.56 15.30
C ASP A 67 29.24 28.33 13.78
N ALA A 68 30.41 28.39 13.13
CA ALA A 68 30.55 28.05 11.72
C ALA A 68 30.23 26.58 11.44
N MET A 69 30.73 25.67 12.28
CA MET A 69 30.49 24.24 12.10
C MET A 69 29.02 23.86 12.35
N PHE A 70 28.40 24.47 13.37
CA PHE A 70 26.98 24.28 13.67
C PHE A 70 26.10 24.89 12.56
N ARG A 71 26.46 26.06 12.01
CA ARG A 71 25.78 26.64 10.84
C ARG A 71 25.86 25.73 9.63
N GLU A 72 27.01 25.13 9.37
CA GLU A 72 27.16 24.17 8.27
C GLU A 72 26.32 22.90 8.49
N LEU A 73 26.32 22.35 9.71
CA LEU A 73 25.53 21.19 10.08
C LEU A 73 24.02 21.47 9.94
N GLN A 74 23.55 22.61 10.46
CA GLN A 74 22.15 23.06 10.32
C GLN A 74 21.77 23.30 8.85
N GLY A 75 22.70 23.84 8.05
CA GLY A 75 22.57 23.96 6.61
C GLY A 75 22.34 22.60 5.94
N ARG A 76 23.18 21.60 6.24
CA ARG A 76 23.05 20.24 5.70
C ARG A 76 21.75 19.55 6.14
N ILE A 77 21.33 19.70 7.39
CA ILE A 77 20.08 19.12 7.91
C ILE A 77 18.85 19.74 7.24
N SER A 78 18.81 21.07 7.14
CA SER A 78 17.68 21.78 6.51
C SER A 78 17.56 21.47 5.02
N GLN A 79 18.68 21.34 4.30
CA GLN A 79 18.69 20.93 2.89
C GLN A 79 18.18 19.49 2.70
N ARG A 80 18.56 18.55 3.57
CA ARG A 80 18.02 17.17 3.56
C ARG A 80 16.51 17.17 3.80
N ARG A 81 16.01 17.96 4.77
CA ARG A 81 14.57 18.10 5.05
C ARG A 81 13.80 18.71 3.86
N LYS A 82 14.32 19.77 3.26
CA LYS A 82 13.73 20.40 2.05
C LYS A 82 13.72 19.45 0.85
N ARG A 83 14.75 18.62 0.65
CA ARG A 83 14.77 17.60 -0.41
C ARG A 83 13.73 16.51 -0.16
N LYS A 84 13.61 15.99 1.06
CA LYS A 84 12.57 15.00 1.42
C LYS A 84 11.17 15.55 1.23
N LEU A 85 10.90 16.77 1.66
CA LEU A 85 9.61 17.43 1.44
C LEU A 85 9.32 17.63 -0.05
N ARG A 86 10.29 18.11 -0.85
CA ARG A 86 10.10 18.24 -2.31
C ARG A 86 9.80 16.90 -2.99
N VAL A 87 10.47 15.82 -2.60
CA VAL A 87 10.17 14.48 -3.14
C VAL A 87 8.77 14.03 -2.74
N LEU A 88 8.36 14.28 -1.49
CA LEU A 88 7.01 13.95 -1.03
C LEU A 88 5.94 14.73 -1.80
N TYR A 89 6.08 16.05 -1.95
CA TYR A 89 5.16 16.89 -2.71
C TYR A 89 5.16 16.55 -4.22
N ALA A 90 6.32 16.24 -4.80
CA ALA A 90 6.39 15.80 -6.20
C ALA A 90 5.71 14.44 -6.40
N SER A 91 5.87 13.51 -5.45
CA SER A 91 5.24 12.19 -5.51
C SER A 91 3.72 12.27 -5.37
N SER A 92 3.20 13.13 -4.48
CA SER A 92 1.76 13.34 -4.33
C SER A 92 1.16 14.05 -5.55
N ALA A 93 1.83 15.06 -6.09
CA ALA A 93 1.39 15.72 -7.33
C ALA A 93 1.35 14.74 -8.53
N ALA A 94 2.36 13.88 -8.67
CA ALA A 94 2.39 12.84 -9.70
C ALA A 94 1.26 11.80 -9.54
N ALA A 95 0.94 11.39 -8.31
CA ALA A 95 -0.16 10.47 -8.04
C ALA A 95 -1.52 11.08 -8.40
N ILE A 96 -1.74 12.37 -8.08
CA ILE A 96 -2.97 13.08 -8.49
C ILE A 96 -3.05 13.16 -10.02
N LEU A 97 -1.95 13.51 -10.70
CA LEU A 97 -1.91 13.54 -12.16
C LEU A 97 -2.22 12.17 -12.78
N LEU A 98 -1.66 11.08 -12.24
CA LEU A 98 -1.97 9.73 -12.69
C LEU A 98 -3.44 9.37 -12.47
N LEU A 99 -4.01 9.66 -11.30
CA LEU A 99 -5.44 9.41 -11.04
C LEU A 99 -6.32 10.23 -11.97
N THR A 100 -5.99 11.50 -12.22
CA THR A 100 -6.73 12.32 -13.18
C THR A 100 -6.61 11.80 -14.60
N LEU A 101 -5.42 11.32 -15.00
CA LEU A 101 -5.18 10.74 -16.32
C LEU A 101 -5.92 9.42 -16.50
N ILE A 102 -5.90 8.54 -15.50
CA ILE A 102 -6.65 7.27 -15.50
C ILE A 102 -8.15 7.56 -15.57
N THR A 103 -8.64 8.53 -14.80
CA THR A 103 -10.05 8.96 -14.83
C THR A 103 -10.40 9.51 -16.20
N LEU A 104 -9.55 10.36 -16.78
CA LEU A 104 -9.73 10.92 -18.10
C LEU A 104 -9.76 9.82 -19.16
N LEU A 105 -8.80 8.89 -19.14
CA LEU A 105 -8.76 7.75 -20.05
C LEU A 105 -10.00 6.88 -19.92
N TYR A 106 -10.48 6.61 -18.70
CA TYR A 106 -11.72 5.89 -18.47
C TYR A 106 -12.96 6.62 -19.04
N THR A 107 -12.99 7.95 -18.98
CA THR A 107 -14.07 8.75 -19.58
C THR A 107 -13.95 8.90 -21.10
N TYR A 108 -12.74 8.85 -21.65
CA TYR A 108 -12.45 9.05 -23.08
C TYR A 108 -12.34 7.75 -23.86
N THR A 109 -12.18 6.60 -23.20
CA THR A 109 -12.43 5.31 -23.84
C THR A 109 -13.89 5.30 -24.25
N PRO A 110 -14.21 5.28 -25.57
CA PRO A 110 -15.59 5.06 -25.98
C PRO A 110 -15.99 3.74 -25.36
N LYS A 111 -16.93 3.79 -24.41
CA LYS A 111 -17.66 2.59 -24.03
C LYS A 111 -18.25 2.11 -25.34
N GLU A 112 -17.75 0.99 -25.85
CA GLU A 112 -18.48 0.17 -26.81
C GLU A 112 -19.91 0.14 -26.27
N ALA A 113 -20.78 0.87 -26.95
CA ALA A 113 -22.16 0.98 -26.57
C ALA A 113 -22.75 -0.39 -26.86
N PHE A 114 -22.69 -1.28 -25.87
CA PHE A 114 -23.73 -2.29 -25.73
C PHE A 114 -25.04 -1.50 -25.85
N PRO A 115 -25.87 -1.77 -26.87
CA PRO A 115 -27.04 -0.95 -27.14
C PRO A 115 -27.86 -0.83 -25.87
N ASP A 116 -27.93 0.41 -25.38
CA ASP A 116 -28.67 0.84 -24.20
C ASP A 116 -30.14 0.54 -24.45
N THR A 117 -30.56 -0.67 -24.08
CA THR A 117 -31.96 -0.93 -23.80
C THR A 117 -32.22 -0.15 -22.55
N GLN A 118 -32.99 0.94 -22.67
CA GLN A 118 -33.41 1.80 -21.56
C GLN A 118 -34.02 0.95 -20.43
N ILE A 119 -33.20 0.47 -19.50
CA ILE A 119 -33.69 -0.02 -18.23
C ILE A 119 -33.76 1.22 -17.36
N THR A 120 -34.93 1.88 -17.43
CA THR A 120 -35.40 2.82 -16.42
C THR A 120 -34.99 2.27 -15.07
N SER A 121 -34.23 3.07 -14.32
CA SER A 121 -33.97 2.89 -12.90
C SER A 121 -35.29 2.80 -12.15
N ILE A 122 -35.88 1.61 -12.12
CA ILE A 122 -36.82 1.20 -11.09
C ILE A 122 -35.91 0.71 -9.98
N GLY A 123 -35.94 1.42 -8.85
CA GLY A 123 -35.42 0.89 -7.60
C GLY A 123 -36.24 -0.33 -7.20
N GLU A 124 -36.03 -1.45 -7.87
CA GLU A 124 -36.46 -2.75 -7.40
C GLU A 124 -35.35 -3.27 -6.52
N VAL A 125 -35.62 -3.20 -5.21
CA VAL A 125 -34.94 -3.96 -4.18
C VAL A 125 -34.68 -5.34 -4.76
N MET A 126 -33.43 -5.63 -5.12
CA MET A 126 -33.01 -6.95 -5.57
C MET A 126 -33.43 -7.89 -4.44
N ASN A 127 -34.54 -8.61 -4.64
CA ASN A 127 -35.10 -9.46 -3.62
C ASN A 127 -34.15 -10.66 -3.54
N GLN A 128 -33.11 -10.54 -2.72
CA GLN A 128 -32.01 -11.49 -2.61
C GLN A 128 -32.48 -12.89 -2.20
N ASN A 129 -33.77 -13.06 -1.92
CA ASN A 129 -34.38 -14.31 -1.55
C ASN A 129 -35.25 -14.94 -2.66
N LYS A 130 -35.38 -14.39 -3.87
CA LYS A 130 -36.17 -15.01 -4.97
C LYS A 130 -35.35 -15.23 -6.23
N VAL A 131 -35.72 -16.26 -7.01
CA VAL A 131 -35.12 -16.49 -8.34
C VAL A 131 -35.74 -15.46 -9.29
N GLN A 132 -34.93 -14.80 -10.13
CA GLN A 132 -35.41 -13.73 -10.99
C GLN A 132 -35.11 -14.02 -12.46
N LEU A 133 -36.13 -13.92 -13.32
CA LEU A 133 -35.97 -13.89 -14.78
C LEU A 133 -36.12 -12.44 -15.24
N ILE A 134 -35.10 -11.94 -15.92
CA ILE A 134 -35.06 -10.61 -16.51
C ILE A 134 -35.13 -10.77 -18.02
N THR A 135 -36.19 -10.23 -18.63
CA THR A 135 -36.34 -10.14 -20.09
C THR A 135 -36.63 -8.70 -20.48
N GLY A 136 -35.66 -8.03 -21.11
CA GLY A 136 -35.72 -6.60 -21.40
C GLY A 136 -35.96 -5.76 -20.13
N ASN A 137 -37.14 -5.16 -20.01
CA ASN A 137 -37.56 -4.32 -18.88
C ASN A 137 -38.44 -5.05 -17.86
N GLN A 138 -38.67 -6.36 -18.04
CA GLN A 138 -39.52 -7.13 -17.15
C GLN A 138 -38.69 -7.99 -16.21
N VAL A 139 -38.93 -7.84 -14.91
CA VAL A 139 -38.39 -8.70 -13.86
C VAL A 139 -39.50 -9.60 -13.36
N VAL A 140 -39.20 -10.89 -13.23
CA VAL A 140 -40.16 -11.91 -12.81
C VAL A 140 -39.57 -12.69 -11.67
N ASP A 141 -40.13 -12.47 -10.49
CA ASP A 141 -39.78 -13.22 -9.29
C ASP A 141 -40.45 -14.60 -9.31
N MET A 142 -39.67 -15.61 -8.93
CA MET A 142 -40.03 -17.02 -8.87
C MET A 142 -39.57 -17.64 -7.55
N GLU A 143 -40.27 -18.66 -7.08
CA GLU A 143 -39.82 -19.43 -5.92
C GLU A 143 -38.70 -20.42 -6.27
N ASN A 144 -38.20 -21.09 -5.24
CA ASN A 144 -37.14 -22.08 -5.38
C ASN A 144 -37.58 -23.27 -6.24
N ASN A 145 -36.68 -23.81 -7.04
CA ASN A 145 -36.92 -24.92 -7.98
C ASN A 145 -37.90 -24.59 -9.12
N ALA A 146 -38.12 -23.32 -9.42
CA ALA A 146 -38.89 -22.93 -10.60
C ALA A 146 -38.23 -23.45 -11.88
N THR A 147 -39.06 -23.85 -12.84
CA THR A 147 -38.64 -24.30 -14.17
C THR A 147 -39.07 -23.26 -15.20
N VAL A 148 -38.11 -22.70 -15.93
CA VAL A 148 -38.36 -21.77 -17.03
C VAL A 148 -38.29 -22.54 -18.34
N GLN A 149 -39.37 -22.55 -19.13
CA GLN A 149 -39.41 -23.24 -20.42
C GLN A 149 -39.55 -22.24 -21.56
N LEU A 150 -38.59 -22.23 -22.48
CA LEU A 150 -38.68 -21.45 -23.70
C LEU A 150 -39.48 -22.24 -24.74
N SER A 151 -40.55 -21.64 -25.24
CA SER A 151 -41.37 -22.15 -26.33
C SER A 151 -40.86 -21.63 -27.68
N GLU A 152 -41.01 -22.42 -28.74
CA GLU A 152 -40.66 -22.03 -30.12
C GLU A 152 -41.37 -20.75 -30.58
N LYS A 153 -42.51 -20.42 -29.97
CA LYS A 153 -43.26 -19.17 -30.22
C LYS A 153 -42.65 -17.93 -29.54
N LYS A 154 -41.42 -18.02 -29.01
CA LYS A 154 -40.72 -16.96 -28.27
C LYS A 154 -41.40 -16.57 -26.95
N ASN A 155 -42.06 -17.54 -26.31
CA ASN A 155 -42.68 -17.34 -25.00
C ASN A 155 -41.92 -18.11 -23.93
N ALA A 156 -41.71 -17.51 -22.77
CA ALA A 156 -41.24 -18.21 -21.57
C ALA A 156 -42.44 -18.63 -20.73
N VAL A 157 -42.59 -19.95 -20.54
CA VAL A 157 -43.53 -20.52 -19.59
C VAL A 157 -42.77 -20.81 -18.30
N ILE A 158 -43.06 -20.04 -17.27
CA ILE A 158 -42.51 -20.22 -15.94
C ILE A 158 -43.45 -21.10 -15.15
N ARG A 159 -42.94 -22.25 -14.69
CA ARG A 159 -43.66 -23.16 -13.80
C ARG A 159 -43.04 -23.10 -12.41
N ASP A 160 -43.86 -22.66 -11.46
CA ASP A 160 -43.60 -22.71 -10.04
C ASP A 160 -44.62 -23.65 -9.38
N SER A 161 -44.32 -24.09 -8.16
CA SER A 161 -45.14 -24.93 -7.28
C SER A 161 -46.59 -24.43 -7.13
N LEU A 162 -46.83 -23.14 -7.33
CA LEU A 162 -48.11 -22.46 -7.07
C LEU A 162 -48.66 -21.69 -8.27
N SER A 163 -47.93 -21.55 -9.38
CA SER A 163 -48.39 -20.74 -10.52
C SER A 163 -47.71 -21.11 -11.84
N GLN A 164 -48.46 -20.93 -12.92
CA GLN A 164 -47.92 -20.91 -14.28
C GLN A 164 -48.09 -19.50 -14.82
N LYS A 165 -46.99 -18.88 -15.24
CA LYS A 165 -46.98 -17.56 -15.86
C LYS A 165 -46.36 -17.67 -17.25
N GLU A 166 -47.05 -17.13 -18.25
CA GLU A 166 -46.53 -17.02 -19.61
C GLU A 166 -46.12 -15.59 -19.88
N ILE A 167 -44.94 -15.44 -20.48
CA ILE A 167 -44.33 -14.15 -20.75
C ILE A 167 -43.79 -14.16 -22.16
N ASP A 168 -44.16 -13.15 -22.94
CA ASP A 168 -43.63 -12.96 -24.28
C ASP A 168 -42.19 -12.46 -24.17
N LEU A 169 -41.24 -13.25 -24.68
CA LEU A 169 -39.85 -12.83 -24.79
C LEU A 169 -39.73 -11.94 -26.01
N LYS A 170 -39.24 -10.71 -25.82
CA LYS A 170 -39.01 -9.81 -26.94
C LYS A 170 -37.91 -10.36 -27.86
N ASP A 171 -38.12 -10.14 -29.15
CA ASP A 171 -37.23 -10.63 -30.19
C ASP A 171 -35.83 -9.99 -30.07
N HIS A 172 -34.78 -10.81 -30.25
CA HIS A 172 -33.37 -10.38 -30.23
C HIS A 172 -32.86 -9.78 -28.91
N GLN A 173 -33.55 -10.01 -27.78
CA GLN A 173 -33.06 -9.59 -26.47
C GLN A 173 -32.37 -10.74 -25.72
N THR A 174 -31.29 -10.41 -25.02
CA THR A 174 -30.63 -11.31 -24.07
C THR A 174 -31.48 -11.38 -22.80
N ASN A 175 -31.80 -12.60 -22.37
CA ASN A 175 -32.50 -12.87 -21.12
C ASN A 175 -31.49 -13.25 -20.04
N ARG A 176 -31.84 -12.97 -18.79
CA ARG A 176 -30.98 -13.29 -17.64
C ARG A 176 -31.75 -13.97 -16.53
N LEU A 177 -31.24 -15.10 -16.07
CA LEU A 177 -31.75 -15.85 -14.93
C LEU A 177 -30.77 -15.70 -13.76
N ILE A 178 -31.24 -15.11 -12.66
CA ILE A 178 -30.46 -14.90 -11.44
C ILE A 178 -30.99 -15.85 -10.36
N VAL A 179 -30.12 -16.73 -9.87
CA VAL A 179 -30.43 -17.67 -8.79
C VAL A 179 -29.65 -17.26 -7.54
N PRO A 180 -30.31 -16.78 -6.47
CA PRO A 180 -29.61 -16.37 -5.25
C PRO A 180 -29.03 -17.57 -4.48
N PHE A 181 -28.22 -17.28 -3.46
CA PHE A 181 -27.65 -18.31 -2.59
C PHE A 181 -28.75 -19.13 -1.88
N GLY A 182 -28.58 -20.45 -1.80
CA GLY A 182 -29.54 -21.36 -1.18
C GLY A 182 -30.72 -21.79 -2.07
N LYS A 183 -30.81 -21.27 -3.30
CA LYS A 183 -31.84 -21.65 -4.28
C LYS A 183 -31.26 -22.36 -5.50
N ARG A 184 -32.12 -23.05 -6.25
CA ARG A 184 -31.81 -23.70 -7.53
C ARG A 184 -32.95 -23.46 -8.50
N SER A 185 -32.64 -23.54 -9.79
CA SER A 185 -33.65 -23.43 -10.86
C SER A 185 -33.22 -24.26 -12.06
N SER A 186 -34.15 -24.50 -12.98
CA SER A 186 -33.87 -25.14 -14.25
C SER A 186 -34.45 -24.36 -15.41
N LEU A 187 -33.77 -24.41 -16.55
CA LEU A 187 -34.11 -23.71 -17.78
C LEU A 187 -34.13 -24.72 -18.93
N LEU A 188 -35.28 -24.86 -19.59
CA LEU A 188 -35.41 -25.56 -20.87
C LEU A 188 -35.26 -24.52 -21.97
N LEU A 189 -34.17 -24.61 -22.73
CA LEU A 189 -33.87 -23.73 -23.85
C LEU A 189 -34.72 -24.07 -25.08
N ALA A 190 -34.83 -23.12 -26.02
CA ALA A 190 -35.66 -23.26 -27.22
C ALA A 190 -35.18 -24.39 -28.16
N ASP A 191 -33.93 -24.83 -28.04
CA ASP A 191 -33.35 -25.97 -28.77
C ASP A 191 -33.62 -27.32 -28.07
N GLY A 192 -34.36 -27.31 -26.96
CA GLY A 192 -34.66 -28.48 -26.14
C GLY A 192 -33.56 -28.85 -25.14
N SER A 193 -32.46 -28.12 -25.06
CA SER A 193 -31.41 -28.38 -24.07
C SER A 193 -31.88 -27.97 -22.66
N VAL A 194 -31.53 -28.75 -21.64
CA VAL A 194 -31.89 -28.47 -20.24
C VAL A 194 -30.67 -27.95 -19.50
N VAL A 195 -30.81 -26.81 -18.83
CA VAL A 195 -29.78 -26.21 -17.99
C VAL A 195 -30.25 -26.21 -16.55
N TYR A 196 -29.49 -26.87 -15.68
CA TYR A 196 -29.67 -26.84 -14.24
C TYR A 196 -28.76 -25.78 -13.64
N VAL A 197 -29.32 -24.85 -12.90
CA VAL A 197 -28.64 -23.66 -12.38
C VAL A 197 -28.54 -23.73 -10.86
N ASN A 198 -27.31 -23.72 -10.34
CA ASN A 198 -27.05 -23.82 -8.90
C ASN A 198 -27.20 -22.47 -8.19
N SER A 199 -27.10 -22.50 -6.86
CA SER A 199 -27.13 -21.30 -6.01
C SER A 199 -26.04 -20.29 -6.36
N GLY A 200 -26.37 -19.00 -6.27
CA GLY A 200 -25.42 -17.91 -6.50
C GLY A 200 -24.95 -17.80 -7.96
N THR A 201 -25.78 -18.24 -8.90
CA THR A 201 -25.44 -18.29 -10.33
C THR A 201 -26.25 -17.29 -11.13
N GLU A 202 -25.60 -16.62 -12.07
CA GLU A 202 -26.19 -15.75 -13.08
C GLU A 202 -25.99 -16.38 -14.46
N LEU A 203 -27.08 -16.60 -15.18
CA LEU A 203 -27.10 -17.22 -16.51
C LEU A 203 -27.71 -16.24 -17.52
N GLU A 204 -26.98 -15.94 -18.58
CA GLU A 204 -27.42 -15.10 -19.70
C GLU A 204 -27.62 -15.97 -20.95
N PHE A 205 -28.78 -15.85 -21.60
CA PHE A 205 -29.15 -16.68 -22.75
C PHE A 205 -30.07 -15.93 -23.73
N PRO A 206 -29.99 -16.21 -25.03
CA PRO A 206 -30.87 -15.58 -26.02
C PRO A 206 -32.28 -16.21 -25.99
N SER A 207 -33.29 -15.46 -26.45
CA SER A 207 -34.66 -16.00 -26.63
C SER A 207 -34.74 -17.10 -27.70
N ALA A 208 -33.83 -17.08 -28.68
CA ALA A 208 -33.65 -18.13 -29.68
C ALA A 208 -32.21 -18.08 -30.22
N PHE A 209 -31.63 -19.24 -30.53
CA PHE A 209 -30.31 -19.30 -31.18
C PHE A 209 -30.45 -19.02 -32.68
N SER A 210 -29.90 -17.91 -33.16
CA SER A 210 -29.96 -17.49 -34.57
C SER A 210 -28.67 -17.80 -35.36
N GLY A 211 -27.60 -18.21 -34.68
CA GLY A 211 -26.29 -18.47 -35.26
C GLY A 211 -25.98 -19.95 -35.48
N LYS A 212 -24.76 -20.23 -35.95
CA LYS A 212 -24.20 -21.61 -36.05
C LYS A 212 -23.75 -22.17 -34.71
N THR A 213 -23.47 -21.29 -33.75
CA THR A 213 -23.05 -21.60 -32.38
C THR A 213 -24.18 -21.27 -31.41
N ARG A 214 -24.32 -22.09 -30.36
CA ARG A 214 -25.21 -21.84 -29.22
C ARG A 214 -24.36 -21.24 -28.10
N GLU A 215 -24.57 -19.96 -27.81
CA GLU A 215 -23.77 -19.24 -26.83
C GLU A 215 -24.65 -18.82 -25.64
N ILE A 216 -24.14 -19.10 -24.43
CA ILE A 216 -24.73 -18.69 -23.16
C ILE A 216 -23.62 -18.13 -22.27
N GLY A 217 -23.93 -17.10 -21.48
CA GLY A 217 -23.02 -16.50 -20.51
C GLY A 217 -23.31 -17.02 -19.11
N VAL A 218 -22.27 -17.36 -18.34
CA VAL A 218 -22.44 -17.95 -17.00
C VAL A 218 -21.49 -17.31 -16.00
N LYS A 219 -22.00 -16.95 -14.84
CA LYS A 219 -21.21 -16.65 -13.64
C LYS A 219 -21.71 -17.52 -12.51
N GLY A 220 -20.96 -18.55 -12.14
CA GLY A 220 -21.34 -19.54 -11.13
C GLY A 220 -21.27 -20.95 -11.66
N GLU A 221 -22.19 -21.80 -11.26
CA GLU A 221 -22.17 -23.23 -11.54
C GLU A 221 -23.47 -23.68 -12.21
N ILE A 222 -23.33 -24.36 -13.34
CA ILE A 222 -24.43 -24.97 -14.06
C ILE A 222 -24.08 -26.39 -14.51
N PHE A 223 -25.12 -27.18 -14.76
CA PHE A 223 -25.02 -28.45 -15.47
C PHE A 223 -25.95 -28.40 -16.68
N ILE A 224 -25.49 -28.84 -17.85
CA ILE A 224 -26.24 -28.75 -19.10
C ILE A 224 -26.41 -30.15 -19.70
N GLU A 225 -27.66 -30.53 -19.96
CA GLU A 225 -28.02 -31.65 -20.82
C GLU A 225 -28.34 -31.12 -22.22
N VAL A 226 -27.37 -31.26 -23.12
CA VAL A 226 -27.46 -30.72 -24.48
C VAL A 226 -28.20 -31.69 -25.39
N THR A 227 -29.25 -31.20 -26.05
CA THR A 227 -29.94 -31.96 -27.10
C THR A 227 -29.04 -32.07 -28.34
N LYS A 228 -28.99 -33.29 -28.91
CA LYS A 228 -28.16 -33.64 -30.07
C LYS A 228 -28.64 -32.97 -31.35
#